data_AF-A0A4D9D8G7-F1
#
_entry.id   AF-A0A4D9D8G7-F1
#
_cell.length_a   1.000
_cell.length_b   1.000
_cell.length_c   1.000
_cell.angle_alpha   90.00
_cell.angle_beta   90.00
_cell.angle_gamma   90.00
#
_symmetry.space_group_name_H-M   'P 1'
#
loop_
_entity.id
_entity.type
_entity.pdbx_description
1 polymer ?
#
loop_
_entity_poly.entity_id
_entity_poly.type
_entity_poly.pdbx_seq_one_letter_code
_entity_poly.pdbx_strand_id
1 'polypeptide(L)'
;MDHSLRRKLQMPHALLSTSLSRKPAVPRAHDLLPLLRPSAPKNHIMDNRQAAIKCVYPSSSTPKLSSPPASPSSPSPPTTAPTDAQSFNAGGSGRHKSYGRVPSYLIARKQAWLVAEELKRAALKGQIPGIPPGMRLLTEEERKEALAALDAQEREIQSMLLKIPLRVDTPSMAKRKQALEARLVEVATNRELFMKPRVLIKEDH
;
A
#
# COMPACT_ATOMS: atom_id res chain seq x y z
N MET A 1 -17.93 -57.72 -32.28
CA MET A 1 -18.14 -58.16 -30.89
C MET A 1 -16.78 -58.59 -30.31
N ASP A 2 -15.72 -57.80 -30.51
CA ASP A 2 -15.36 -56.65 -29.67
C ASP A 2 -15.31 -57.00 -28.19
N HIS A 3 -14.09 -57.05 -27.64
CA HIS A 3 -13.71 -56.19 -26.53
C HIS A 3 -12.18 -56.14 -26.35
N SER A 4 -11.60 -55.10 -26.96
CA SER A 4 -10.70 -54.14 -26.32
C SER A 4 -9.32 -54.62 -25.83
N LEU A 5 -8.36 -54.56 -26.74
CA LEU A 5 -6.92 -54.40 -26.48
C LEU A 5 -6.66 -53.18 -25.57
N ARG A 6 -6.32 -53.42 -24.30
CA ARG A 6 -5.86 -52.37 -23.38
C ARG A 6 -4.37 -52.11 -23.64
N ARG A 7 -4.07 -51.28 -24.65
CA ARG A 7 -2.70 -50.75 -24.86
C ARG A 7 -2.29 -49.95 -23.61
N LYS A 8 -1.30 -50.45 -22.87
CA LYS A 8 -0.58 -49.64 -21.86
C LYS A 8 0.15 -48.52 -22.60
N LEU A 9 -0.41 -47.31 -22.56
CA LEU A 9 0.32 -46.08 -22.88
C LEU A 9 1.36 -45.86 -21.78
N GLN A 10 2.58 -46.32 -22.02
CA GLN A 10 3.76 -45.86 -21.29
C GLN A 10 4.02 -44.42 -21.74
N MET A 11 3.55 -43.44 -20.97
CA MET A 11 3.92 -42.04 -21.18
C MET A 11 5.38 -41.85 -20.71
N PRO A 12 6.26 -41.20 -21.51
CA PRO A 12 7.56 -40.78 -20.99
C PRO A 12 7.32 -39.71 -19.92
N HIS A 13 7.79 -39.97 -18.69
CA HIS A 13 7.88 -38.94 -17.66
C HIS A 13 8.79 -37.83 -18.20
N ALA A 14 8.17 -36.73 -18.65
CA ALA A 14 8.88 -35.50 -18.92
C ALA A 14 9.65 -35.12 -17.66
N LEU A 15 10.96 -34.90 -17.81
CA LEU A 15 11.84 -34.37 -16.79
C LEU A 15 11.26 -33.02 -16.34
N LEU A 16 10.47 -33.02 -15.27
CA LEU A 16 10.17 -31.80 -14.55
C LEU A 16 11.50 -31.27 -14.04
N SER A 17 11.99 -30.22 -14.70
CA SER A 17 13.10 -29.41 -14.22
C SER A 17 12.67 -28.80 -12.89
N THR A 18 12.97 -29.52 -11.81
CA THR A 18 12.82 -29.04 -10.44
C THR A 18 13.89 -27.98 -10.23
N SER A 19 13.62 -26.76 -10.69
CA SER A 19 14.31 -25.58 -10.19
C SER A 19 13.79 -25.29 -8.78
N LEU A 20 14.19 -26.15 -7.84
CA LEU A 20 14.13 -25.83 -6.42
C LEU A 20 14.73 -24.45 -6.24
N SER A 21 13.92 -23.53 -5.72
CA SER A 21 14.26 -22.50 -4.72
C SER A 21 15.75 -22.40 -4.37
N ARG A 22 16.57 -21.99 -5.34
CA ARG A 22 17.90 -21.45 -5.11
C ARG A 22 17.72 -19.97 -5.37
N LYS A 23 18.03 -19.16 -4.35
CA LYS A 23 18.13 -17.72 -4.52
C LYS A 23 18.97 -17.47 -5.79
N PRO A 24 18.55 -16.58 -6.69
CA PRO A 24 19.31 -16.30 -7.90
C PRO A 24 20.75 -15.95 -7.50
N ALA A 25 21.71 -16.43 -8.28
CA ALA A 25 23.11 -16.15 -8.03
C ALA A 25 23.32 -14.63 -8.00
N VAL A 26 24.02 -14.14 -6.98
CA VAL A 26 24.34 -12.72 -6.86
C VAL A 26 25.17 -12.32 -8.09
N PRO A 27 24.75 -11.30 -8.86
CA PRO A 27 25.51 -10.84 -10.01
C PRO A 27 26.93 -10.45 -9.58
N ARG A 28 27.93 -10.77 -10.40
CA ARG A 28 29.33 -10.47 -10.07
C ARG A 28 29.57 -8.97 -10.24
N ALA A 29 30.61 -8.45 -9.58
CA ALA A 29 30.91 -7.01 -9.58
C ALA A 29 31.06 -6.40 -10.99
N HIS A 30 31.52 -7.18 -11.98
CA HIS A 30 31.64 -6.72 -13.37
C HIS A 30 30.30 -6.68 -14.12
N ASP A 31 29.33 -7.51 -13.74
CA ASP A 31 27.98 -7.53 -14.33
C ASP A 31 27.19 -6.26 -13.98
N LEU A 32 27.59 -5.58 -12.91
CA LEU A 32 26.98 -4.34 -12.42
C LEU A 32 27.58 -3.08 -13.07
N LEU A 33 28.71 -3.19 -13.78
CA LEU A 33 29.39 -2.05 -14.39
C LEU A 33 28.55 -1.31 -15.44
N PRO A 34 27.74 -1.99 -16.30
CA PRO A 34 26.89 -1.29 -17.26
C PRO A 34 25.72 -0.53 -16.61
N LEU A 35 25.33 -0.90 -15.39
CA LEU A 35 24.21 -0.27 -14.67
C LEU A 35 24.64 0.98 -13.88
N LEU A 36 25.94 1.17 -13.69
CA LEU A 36 26.48 2.25 -12.87
C LEU A 36 26.77 3.55 -13.63
N ARG A 37 26.56 3.60 -14.95
CA ARG A 37 26.62 4.86 -15.72
C ARG A 37 25.68 4.83 -16.91
N PRO A 38 24.76 5.80 -17.06
CA PRO A 38 24.31 6.19 -18.38
C PRO A 38 25.56 6.58 -19.19
N SER A 39 25.79 5.89 -20.30
CA SER A 39 26.75 6.32 -21.31
C SER A 39 26.34 7.71 -21.80
N ALA A 40 27.07 8.73 -21.33
CA ALA A 40 26.88 10.16 -21.57
C ALA A 40 25.54 10.77 -21.08
N PRO A 41 25.56 12.01 -20.53
CA PRO A 41 24.32 12.73 -20.26
C PRO A 41 23.59 13.00 -21.58
N LYS A 42 22.32 12.61 -21.68
CA LYS A 42 21.49 12.93 -22.85
C LYS A 42 21.34 14.44 -22.94
N ASN A 43 21.78 15.02 -24.06
CA ASN A 43 21.69 16.44 -24.33
C ASN A 43 20.29 16.79 -24.85
N HIS A 44 19.34 16.88 -23.93
CA HIS A 44 17.93 17.14 -24.23
C HIS A 44 17.71 18.41 -25.07
N ILE A 45 18.60 19.40 -24.98
CA ILE A 45 18.54 20.63 -25.79
C ILE A 45 18.74 20.33 -27.29
N MET A 46 19.69 19.46 -27.62
CA MET A 46 19.97 19.09 -29.02
C MET A 46 18.92 18.11 -29.55
N ASP A 47 18.47 17.17 -28.71
CA ASP A 47 17.41 16.22 -29.07
C ASP A 47 16.09 16.94 -29.36
N ASN A 48 15.71 17.91 -28.51
CA ASN A 48 14.49 18.70 -28.72
C ASN A 48 14.60 19.60 -29.96
N ARG A 49 15.78 20.18 -30.22
CA ARG A 49 16.04 20.98 -31.43
C ARG A 49 15.91 20.12 -32.69
N GLN A 50 16.52 18.94 -32.71
CA GLN A 50 16.45 18.02 -33.84
C GLN A 50 15.03 17.48 -34.05
N ALA A 51 14.32 17.17 -32.97
CA ALA A 51 12.92 16.77 -33.02
C ALA A 51 12.07 17.88 -33.65
N ALA A 52 12.22 19.13 -33.20
CA ALA A 52 11.51 20.27 -33.78
C ALA A 52 11.81 20.42 -35.27
N ILE A 53 13.08 20.34 -35.69
CA ILE A 53 13.46 20.43 -37.11
C ILE A 53 12.84 19.29 -37.93
N LYS A 54 12.84 18.05 -37.41
CA LYS A 54 12.21 16.89 -38.06
C LYS A 54 10.68 17.01 -38.16
N CYS A 55 10.03 17.65 -37.20
CA CYS A 55 8.57 17.79 -37.17
C CYS A 55 8.05 18.87 -38.12
N VAL A 56 8.89 19.76 -38.63
CA VAL A 56 8.44 20.90 -39.46
C VAL A 56 8.27 20.52 -40.93
N TYR A 57 8.89 19.44 -41.43
CA TYR A 57 8.64 18.95 -42.80
C TYR A 57 8.81 17.43 -42.90
N PRO A 58 7.74 16.62 -43.05
CA PRO A 58 7.88 15.38 -43.78
C PRO A 58 8.17 15.76 -45.25
N SER A 59 9.34 15.40 -45.75
CA SER A 59 9.71 15.60 -47.15
C SER A 59 8.77 14.79 -48.05
N SER A 60 7.69 15.40 -48.53
CA SER A 60 6.97 14.91 -49.70
C SER A 60 7.50 15.66 -50.92
N SER A 61 8.38 14.98 -51.65
CA SER A 61 8.70 15.27 -53.04
C SER A 61 7.42 15.31 -53.88
N THR A 62 7.02 16.49 -54.37
CA THR A 62 6.37 16.66 -55.68
C THR A 62 6.65 18.08 -56.22
N PRO A 63 7.04 18.25 -57.49
CA PRO A 63 7.10 19.56 -58.13
C PRO A 63 5.86 19.79 -59.00
N LYS A 64 5.32 21.03 -59.01
CA LYS A 64 4.82 21.74 -60.22
C LYS A 64 4.13 23.09 -59.89
N LEU A 65 4.59 24.15 -60.60
CA LEU A 65 3.87 25.25 -61.30
C LEU A 65 2.77 26.05 -60.54
N SER A 66 2.50 27.34 -60.71
CA SER A 66 3.14 28.56 -61.24
C SER A 66 2.10 29.69 -61.06
N SER A 67 2.55 30.85 -60.55
CA SER A 67 1.96 32.21 -60.69
C SER A 67 0.87 32.77 -59.73
N PRO A 68 0.85 34.10 -59.44
CA PRO A 68 0.14 34.79 -58.33
C PRO A 68 -0.89 35.87 -58.82
N PRO A 69 -1.21 36.97 -58.09
CA PRO A 69 -2.26 37.15 -57.07
C PRO A 69 -3.36 38.19 -57.45
N ALA A 70 -4.46 38.26 -56.69
CA ALA A 70 -5.42 39.39 -56.75
C ALA A 70 -5.83 39.87 -55.34
N SER A 71 -5.55 41.14 -55.04
CA SER A 71 -6.10 41.94 -53.92
C SER A 71 -7.49 42.51 -54.30
N PRO A 72 -8.17 43.43 -53.58
CA PRO A 72 -8.00 43.97 -52.21
C PRO A 72 -9.35 44.15 -51.44
N SER A 73 -9.31 44.46 -50.13
CA SER A 73 -10.20 45.48 -49.52
C SER A 73 -9.80 45.79 -48.08
N SER A 74 -9.32 47.02 -47.88
CA SER A 74 -9.38 47.76 -46.60
C SER A 74 -10.53 48.77 -46.74
N PRO A 75 -11.23 49.17 -45.66
CA PRO A 75 -10.69 50.23 -44.80
C PRO A 75 -11.04 50.11 -43.29
N SER A 76 -10.19 50.68 -42.44
CA SER A 76 -10.50 51.15 -41.08
C SER A 76 -10.79 52.67 -41.12
N PRO A 77 -11.17 53.41 -40.04
CA PRO A 77 -11.83 53.19 -38.72
C PRO A 77 -13.04 54.18 -38.52
N PRO A 78 -13.62 54.43 -37.30
CA PRO A 78 -13.23 55.66 -36.55
C PRO A 78 -13.41 55.59 -34.98
N THR A 79 -12.49 56.18 -34.20
CA THR A 79 -12.65 57.42 -33.38
C THR A 79 -13.42 57.34 -32.04
N THR A 80 -12.65 57.46 -30.94
CA THR A 80 -12.86 58.12 -29.62
C THR A 80 -14.22 58.07 -28.87
N ALA A 81 -14.23 57.49 -27.67
CA ALA A 81 -14.48 58.15 -26.36
C ALA A 81 -14.60 57.10 -25.21
N PRO A 82 -14.24 57.44 -23.96
CA PRO A 82 -14.28 56.52 -22.81
C PRO A 82 -15.65 56.55 -22.13
N THR A 83 -16.22 55.39 -21.83
CA THR A 83 -17.35 55.27 -20.88
C THR A 83 -17.31 53.90 -20.25
N ASP A 84 -17.23 53.90 -18.92
CA ASP A 84 -17.35 52.73 -18.06
C ASP A 84 -18.65 51.98 -18.35
N ALA A 85 -18.53 50.73 -18.80
CA ALA A 85 -19.55 49.71 -18.63
C ALA A 85 -18.85 48.35 -18.59
N GLN A 86 -18.94 47.70 -17.44
CA GLN A 86 -18.49 46.34 -17.23
C GLN A 86 -19.14 45.42 -18.26
N SER A 87 -18.36 44.96 -19.24
CA SER A 87 -18.75 43.93 -20.22
C SER A 87 -17.74 42.79 -20.16
N PHE A 88 -17.87 41.93 -19.16
CA PHE A 88 -17.27 40.60 -19.20
C PHE A 88 -18.19 39.68 -20.00
N ASN A 89 -18.15 39.77 -21.33
CA ASN A 89 -18.39 38.68 -22.30
C ASN A 89 -18.79 39.25 -23.66
N ALA A 90 -17.80 39.71 -24.43
CA ALA A 90 -17.94 39.87 -25.87
C ALA A 90 -16.60 39.64 -26.56
N GLY A 91 -16.02 38.46 -26.30
CA GLY A 91 -14.84 37.95 -26.99
C GLY A 91 -15.17 36.61 -27.62
N GLY A 92 -15.77 36.63 -28.81
CA GLY A 92 -15.88 35.45 -29.65
C GLY A 92 -14.49 35.00 -30.07
N SER A 93 -13.91 34.06 -29.35
CA SER A 93 -12.78 33.25 -29.81
C SER A 93 -13.03 31.81 -29.40
N GLY A 94 -12.83 30.90 -30.36
CA GLY A 94 -13.36 29.54 -30.36
C GLY A 94 -13.17 28.79 -29.05
N ARG A 95 -14.27 28.60 -28.32
CA ARG A 95 -14.35 27.61 -27.25
C ARG A 95 -14.01 26.25 -27.86
N HIS A 96 -12.95 25.62 -27.36
CA HIS A 96 -12.60 24.27 -27.79
C HIS A 96 -13.81 23.34 -27.59
N LYS A 97 -13.97 22.32 -28.44
CA LYS A 97 -15.14 21.42 -28.46
C LYS A 97 -15.40 20.71 -27.12
N SER A 98 -14.38 20.66 -26.26
CA SER A 98 -14.43 20.07 -24.91
C SER A 98 -14.52 21.12 -23.79
N TYR A 99 -14.83 22.38 -24.10
CA TYR A 99 -15.00 23.42 -23.09
C TYR A 99 -16.17 23.02 -22.17
N GLY A 100 -15.91 22.99 -20.86
CA GLY A 100 -16.85 22.47 -19.85
C GLY A 100 -16.82 20.95 -19.64
N ARG A 101 -16.08 20.18 -20.45
CA ARG A 101 -15.88 18.74 -20.25
C ARG A 101 -14.57 18.49 -19.49
N VAL A 102 -14.65 17.66 -18.46
CA VAL A 102 -13.48 17.22 -17.70
C VAL A 102 -12.60 16.32 -18.58
N PRO A 103 -11.31 16.64 -18.73
CA PRO A 103 -10.37 15.79 -19.45
C PRO A 103 -10.29 14.36 -18.89
N SER A 104 -10.16 13.37 -19.79
CA SER A 104 -10.13 11.94 -19.45
C SER A 104 -9.02 11.58 -18.45
N TYR A 105 -7.87 12.26 -18.52
CA TYR A 105 -6.76 12.01 -17.59
C TYR A 105 -7.09 12.35 -16.14
N LEU A 106 -7.95 13.35 -15.89
CA LEU A 106 -8.38 13.69 -14.53
C LEU A 106 -9.34 12.63 -13.98
N ILE A 107 -10.20 12.08 -14.82
CA ILE A 107 -11.11 10.99 -14.47
C ILE A 107 -10.31 9.73 -14.13
N ALA A 108 -9.37 9.34 -15.00
CA ALA A 108 -8.48 8.21 -14.78
C ALA A 108 -7.63 8.39 -13.51
N ARG A 109 -7.14 9.60 -13.25
CA ARG A 109 -6.38 9.93 -12.04
C ARG A 109 -7.22 9.79 -10.77
N LYS A 110 -8.48 10.24 -10.79
CA LYS A 110 -9.40 10.08 -9.66
C LYS A 110 -9.70 8.60 -9.38
N GLN A 111 -9.92 7.81 -10.44
CA GLN A 111 -10.13 6.37 -10.31
C GLN A 111 -8.91 5.66 -9.71
N ALA A 112 -7.70 5.99 -10.18
CA ALA A 112 -6.47 5.44 -9.64
C ALA A 112 -6.29 5.77 -8.15
N TRP A 113 -6.68 6.97 -7.71
CA TRP A 113 -6.66 7.33 -6.29
C TRP A 113 -7.65 6.53 -5.46
N LEU A 114 -8.89 6.35 -5.95
CA LEU A 114 -9.89 5.54 -5.26
C LEU A 114 -9.42 4.09 -5.08
N VAL A 115 -8.87 3.48 -6.14
CA VAL A 115 -8.32 2.11 -6.08
C VAL A 115 -7.14 2.02 -5.11
N ALA A 116 -6.22 2.98 -5.14
CA ALA A 116 -5.07 3.01 -4.23
C ALA A 116 -5.50 3.21 -2.76
N GLU A 117 -6.54 4.01 -2.52
CA GLU A 117 -7.11 4.25 -1.20
C GLU A 117 -7.87 3.03 -0.67
N GLU A 118 -8.60 2.33 -1.53
CA GLU A 118 -9.24 1.05 -1.20
C GLU A 118 -8.20 -0.03 -0.88
N LEU A 119 -7.12 -0.15 -1.66
CA LEU A 119 -6.02 -1.07 -1.38
C LEU A 119 -5.33 -0.75 -0.05
N LYS A 120 -5.08 0.54 0.24
CA LYS A 120 -4.56 0.97 1.55
C LYS A 120 -5.53 0.62 2.67
N ARG A 121 -6.83 0.90 2.49
CA ARG A 121 -7.87 0.60 3.48
C ARG A 121 -8.04 -0.91 3.68
N ALA A 122 -7.89 -1.73 2.65
CA ALA A 122 -7.90 -3.18 2.73
C ALA A 122 -6.66 -3.72 3.46
N ALA A 123 -5.48 -3.17 3.19
CA ALA A 123 -4.26 -3.49 3.94
C ALA A 123 -4.37 -3.09 5.43
N LEU A 124 -4.99 -1.95 5.72
CA LEU A 124 -5.26 -1.50 7.09
C LEU A 124 -6.43 -2.24 7.76
N LYS A 125 -7.36 -2.84 7.00
CA LYS A 125 -8.47 -3.63 7.58
C LYS A 125 -7.99 -4.87 8.35
N GLY A 126 -6.74 -5.32 8.15
CA GLY A 126 -6.08 -6.33 8.99
C GLY A 126 -5.31 -5.78 10.19
N GLN A 127 -5.06 -4.47 10.24
CA GLN A 127 -4.37 -3.78 11.33
C GLN A 127 -5.31 -2.76 11.95
N ILE A 128 -5.99 -3.16 13.03
CA ILE A 128 -6.74 -2.22 13.87
C ILE A 128 -5.79 -1.05 14.22
N PRO A 129 -6.18 0.22 14.01
CA PRO A 129 -5.30 1.35 14.26
C PRO A 129 -4.79 1.32 15.70
N GLY A 130 -3.46 1.30 15.86
CA GLY A 130 -2.78 1.27 17.15
C GLY A 130 -2.35 -0.11 17.66
N ILE A 131 -2.47 -1.18 16.86
CA ILE A 131 -1.87 -2.48 17.18
C ILE A 131 -0.50 -2.59 16.51
N PRO A 132 0.61 -2.65 17.27
CA PRO A 132 1.94 -2.86 16.71
C PRO A 132 2.07 -4.22 15.99
N PRO A 133 2.99 -4.35 15.01
CA PRO A 133 3.27 -5.63 14.38
C PRO A 133 3.77 -6.66 15.41
N GLY A 134 3.38 -7.93 15.24
CA GLY A 134 3.69 -9.00 16.20
C GLY A 134 2.86 -8.97 17.49
N MET A 135 1.82 -8.13 17.54
CA MET A 135 0.81 -8.15 18.59
C MET A 135 -0.59 -8.36 18.00
N ARG A 136 -1.44 -9.02 18.78
CA ARG A 136 -2.85 -9.27 18.47
C ARG A 136 -3.74 -8.79 19.60
N LEU A 137 -4.94 -8.33 19.26
CA LEU A 137 -5.99 -8.09 20.24
C LEU A 137 -6.56 -9.42 20.74
N LEU A 138 -6.61 -9.58 22.06
CA LEU A 138 -7.26 -10.72 22.70
C LEU A 138 -8.77 -10.67 22.43
N THR A 139 -9.35 -11.79 22.00
CA THR A 139 -10.81 -11.89 21.83
C THR A 139 -11.53 -11.88 23.18
N GLU A 140 -12.81 -11.55 23.20
CA GLU A 140 -13.57 -11.50 24.46
C GLU A 140 -13.72 -12.88 25.12
N GLU A 141 -13.77 -13.95 24.33
CA GLU A 141 -13.85 -15.32 24.80
C GLU A 141 -12.55 -15.73 25.51
N GLU A 142 -11.41 -15.56 24.83
CA GLU A 142 -10.07 -15.78 25.41
C GLU A 142 -9.85 -14.92 26.68
N ARG A 143 -10.33 -13.67 26.69
CA ARG A 143 -10.26 -12.79 27.87
C ARG A 143 -11.05 -13.34 29.05
N LYS A 144 -12.28 -13.83 28.81
CA LYS A 144 -13.13 -14.43 29.86
C LYS A 144 -12.50 -15.70 30.41
N GLU A 145 -11.92 -16.52 29.55
CA GLU A 145 -11.21 -17.73 29.95
C GLU A 145 -9.99 -17.40 30.82
N ALA A 146 -9.17 -16.42 30.41
CA ALA A 146 -8.04 -15.95 31.20
C ALA A 146 -8.46 -15.41 32.58
N LEU A 147 -9.55 -14.63 32.64
CA LEU A 147 -10.10 -14.15 33.91
C LEU A 147 -10.59 -15.29 34.80
N ALA A 148 -11.25 -16.30 34.23
CA ALA A 148 -11.70 -17.47 34.98
C ALA A 148 -10.52 -18.28 35.56
N ALA A 149 -9.44 -18.44 34.78
CA ALA A 149 -8.22 -19.08 35.22
C ALA A 149 -7.56 -18.30 36.38
N LEU A 150 -7.47 -16.98 36.28
CA LEU A 150 -6.93 -16.12 37.34
C LEU A 150 -7.78 -16.17 38.61
N ASP A 151 -9.11 -16.15 38.49
CA ASP A 151 -10.03 -16.29 39.63
C ASP A 151 -9.87 -17.66 40.32
N ALA A 152 -9.58 -18.73 39.56
CA ALA A 152 -9.31 -20.05 40.14
C ALA A 152 -7.97 -20.06 40.92
N GLN A 153 -6.92 -19.48 40.33
CA GLN A 153 -5.61 -19.34 40.98
C GLN A 153 -5.69 -18.49 42.26
N GLU A 154 -6.44 -17.39 42.22
CA GLU A 154 -6.63 -16.52 43.40
C GLU A 154 -7.23 -17.31 44.56
N ARG A 155 -8.32 -18.06 44.31
CA ARG A 155 -8.97 -18.90 45.32
C ARG A 155 -8.03 -19.98 45.86
N GLU A 156 -7.22 -20.59 44.99
CA GLU A 156 -6.22 -21.57 45.41
C GLU A 156 -5.20 -20.95 46.36
N ILE A 157 -4.61 -19.79 46.01
CA ILE A 157 -3.62 -19.09 46.84
C ILE A 157 -4.24 -18.66 48.17
N GLN A 158 -5.46 -18.11 48.15
CA GLN A 158 -6.20 -17.76 49.38
C GLN A 158 -6.40 -18.99 50.26
N SER A 159 -6.79 -20.14 49.69
CA SER A 159 -6.91 -21.39 50.45
C SER A 159 -5.59 -21.83 51.07
N MET A 160 -4.46 -21.60 50.39
CA MET A 160 -3.13 -21.90 50.92
C MET A 160 -2.73 -20.95 52.04
N LEU A 161 -3.06 -19.66 51.93
CA LEU A 161 -2.85 -18.67 52.98
C LEU A 161 -3.66 -19.00 54.24
N LEU A 162 -4.91 -19.41 54.09
CA LEU A 162 -5.77 -19.81 55.21
C LEU A 162 -5.27 -21.06 55.94
N LYS A 163 -4.51 -21.92 55.26
CA LYS A 163 -3.86 -23.11 55.88
C LYS A 163 -2.60 -22.75 56.68
N ILE A 164 -2.09 -21.51 56.57
CA ILE A 164 -0.94 -21.08 57.37
C ILE A 164 -1.42 -20.84 58.82
N PRO A 165 -0.71 -21.38 59.84
CA PRO A 165 -1.03 -21.11 61.23
C PRO A 165 -1.04 -19.61 61.56
N LEU A 166 -1.91 -19.22 62.49
CA LEU A 166 -2.06 -17.81 62.92
C LEU A 166 -0.74 -17.22 63.47
N ARG A 167 0.06 -18.07 64.13
CA ARG A 167 1.37 -17.70 64.67
C ARG A 167 2.48 -18.22 63.75
N VAL A 168 3.37 -17.32 63.35
CA VAL A 168 4.49 -17.62 62.45
C VAL A 168 5.78 -17.59 63.26
N ASP A 169 6.17 -18.73 63.81
CA ASP A 169 7.31 -18.82 64.74
C ASP A 169 8.65 -19.05 64.02
N THR A 170 8.64 -19.60 62.80
CA THR A 170 9.86 -19.92 62.05
C THR A 170 10.05 -18.99 60.84
N PRO A 171 11.30 -18.63 60.49
CA PRO A 171 11.57 -17.81 59.31
C PRO A 171 11.15 -18.49 58.00
N SER A 172 11.13 -19.83 57.96
CA SER A 172 10.65 -20.58 56.79
C SER A 172 9.16 -20.36 56.54
N MET A 173 8.35 -20.39 57.61
CA MET A 173 6.92 -20.10 57.51
C MET A 173 6.65 -18.65 57.08
N ALA A 174 7.42 -17.68 57.60
CA ALA A 174 7.33 -16.29 57.19
C ALA A 174 7.61 -16.10 55.69
N LYS A 175 8.68 -16.73 55.19
CA LYS A 175 9.01 -16.72 53.75
C LYS A 175 7.92 -17.36 52.91
N ARG A 176 7.34 -18.48 53.35
CA ARG A 176 6.23 -19.14 52.64
C ARG A 176 5.00 -18.24 52.56
N LYS A 177 4.64 -17.58 53.67
CA LYS A 177 3.54 -16.61 53.72
C LYS A 177 3.78 -15.46 52.74
N GLN A 178 4.94 -14.82 52.83
CA GLN A 178 5.33 -13.71 51.94
C GLN A 178 5.32 -14.12 50.46
N ALA A 179 5.77 -15.33 50.13
CA ALA A 179 5.75 -15.83 48.76
C ALA A 179 4.31 -15.99 48.23
N LEU A 180 3.37 -16.47 49.06
CA LEU A 180 1.97 -16.57 48.68
C LEU A 180 1.31 -15.19 48.55
N GLU A 181 1.61 -14.26 49.45
CA GLU A 181 1.12 -12.87 49.38
C GLU A 181 1.64 -12.17 48.11
N ALA A 182 2.92 -12.32 47.79
CA ALA A 182 3.51 -11.77 46.57
C ALA A 182 2.84 -12.32 45.30
N ARG A 183 2.59 -13.63 45.26
CA ARG A 183 1.84 -14.26 44.15
C ARG A 183 0.39 -13.78 44.08
N LEU A 184 -0.25 -13.55 45.23
CA LEU A 184 -1.61 -13.00 45.26
C LEU A 184 -1.66 -11.61 44.63
N VAL A 185 -0.68 -10.75 44.94
CA VAL A 185 -0.53 -9.44 44.31
C VAL A 185 -0.30 -9.57 42.80
N GLU A 186 0.58 -10.47 42.37
CA GLU A 186 0.82 -10.72 40.94
C GLU A 186 -0.47 -11.12 40.21
N VAL A 187 -1.23 -12.08 40.75
CA VAL A 187 -2.52 -12.50 40.19
C VAL A 187 -3.51 -11.34 40.13
N ALA A 188 -3.59 -10.52 41.17
CA ALA A 188 -4.46 -9.34 41.18
C ALA A 188 -4.08 -8.31 40.11
N THR A 189 -2.78 -8.04 39.94
CA THR A 189 -2.29 -7.12 38.89
C THR A 189 -2.58 -7.64 37.48
N ASN A 190 -2.41 -8.95 37.27
CA ASN A 190 -2.74 -9.60 36.00
C ASN A 190 -4.25 -9.55 35.73
N ARG A 191 -5.06 -9.82 36.75
CA ARG A 191 -6.52 -9.73 36.66
C ARG A 191 -6.95 -8.33 36.21
N GLU A 192 -6.39 -7.28 36.81
CA GLU A 192 -6.70 -5.90 36.42
C GLU A 192 -6.26 -5.57 34.98
N LEU A 193 -5.17 -6.16 34.50
CA LEU A 193 -4.77 -6.04 33.09
C LEU A 193 -5.81 -6.66 32.14
N PHE A 194 -6.34 -7.85 32.48
CA PHE A 194 -7.35 -8.55 31.69
C PHE A 194 -8.78 -8.03 31.87
N MET A 195 -9.06 -7.25 32.91
CA MET A 195 -10.36 -6.56 33.06
C MET A 195 -10.56 -5.44 32.03
N LYS A 196 -9.47 -4.96 31.40
CA LYS A 196 -9.56 -3.94 30.34
C LYS A 196 -10.26 -4.51 29.11
N PRO A 197 -11.08 -3.71 28.40
CA PRO A 197 -11.81 -4.19 27.23
C PRO A 197 -10.87 -4.55 26.07
N ARG A 198 -9.72 -3.88 25.96
CA ARG A 198 -8.73 -4.07 24.90
C ARG A 198 -7.40 -4.52 25.51
N VAL A 199 -7.05 -5.77 25.29
CA VAL A 199 -5.79 -6.37 25.75
C VAL A 199 -4.99 -6.84 24.55
N LEU A 200 -3.72 -6.45 24.48
CA LEU A 200 -2.81 -6.83 23.39
C LEU A 200 -1.86 -7.91 23.89
N ILE A 201 -1.74 -8.99 23.13
CA ILE A 201 -0.81 -10.09 23.41
C ILE A 201 0.19 -10.20 22.27
N LYS A 202 1.42 -10.60 22.57
CA LYS A 202 2.43 -10.91 21.54
C LYS A 202 2.03 -12.20 20.82
N GLU A 203 2.12 -12.22 19.50
CA GLU A 203 1.96 -13.47 18.77
C GLU A 203 3.27 -14.27 18.90
N ASP A 204 3.18 -15.48 19.45
CA ASP A 204 4.30 -16.42 19.48
C ASP A 204 4.47 -16.99 18.06
N HIS A 205 5.61 -16.69 17.41
CA HIS A 205 6.01 -17.19 16.09
C HIS A 205 6.90 -18.43 16.20
#